data_AF-A0A5S3YM49-F1
#
_entry.id   AF-A0A5S3YM49-F1
#
_cell.length_a   1.000
_cell.length_b   1.000
_cell.length_c   1.000
_cell.angle_alpha   90.00
_cell.angle_beta   90.00
_cell.angle_gamma   90.00
#
_symmetry.space_group_name_H-M   'P 1'
#
loop_
_entity.id
_entity.type
_entity.pdbx_description
1 polymer ?
#
loop_
_entity_poly.entity_id
_entity_poly.type
_entity_poly.pdbx_seq_one_letter_code
_entity_poly.pdbx_strand_id
1 'polypeptide(L)'
;IVNVKEYQSGAPYCEGLNGEISSPNIDVKGMNGWFSIGDLSGQLDCKSGDIAVVVDPENRLGLQADATLAANFQFRVSGNVKPYASLPKEVHDAVNFLGRPDGEG
;
A
#
# COMPACT_ATOMS: atom_id res chain seq x y z
N ILE A 1 -26.93 22.42 27.65
CA ILE A 1 -26.94 23.07 26.32
C ILE A 1 -25.50 23.23 25.90
N VAL A 2 -25.07 22.59 24.81
CA VAL A 2 -23.72 22.79 24.25
C VAL A 2 -23.85 23.83 23.15
N ASN A 3 -23.14 24.95 23.29
CA ASN A 3 -23.06 26.00 22.27
C ASN A 3 -21.67 25.97 21.65
N VAL A 4 -21.57 25.36 20.48
CA VAL A 4 -20.36 25.39 19.65
C VAL A 4 -20.53 26.52 18.65
N LYS A 5 -19.65 27.52 18.70
CA LYS A 5 -19.65 28.65 17.75
C LYS A 5 -18.96 28.28 16.44
N GLU A 6 -17.93 27.43 16.50
CA GLU A 6 -17.18 26.96 15.34
C GLU A 6 -16.46 25.65 15.70
N TYR A 7 -16.42 24.69 14.77
CA TYR A 7 -15.78 23.39 14.92
C TYR A 7 -15.19 23.00 13.57
N GLN A 8 -13.92 22.58 13.57
CA GLN A 8 -13.25 22.10 12.37
C GLN A 8 -12.56 20.78 12.69
N SER A 9 -12.86 19.76 11.89
CA SER A 9 -12.36 18.39 12.03
C SER A 9 -11.65 18.01 10.74
N GLY A 10 -10.45 17.44 10.85
CA GLY A 10 -9.70 16.92 9.71
C GLY A 10 -8.95 17.95 8.86
N ALA A 11 -8.47 19.07 9.43
CA ALA A 11 -7.71 20.08 8.69
C ALA A 11 -6.33 20.38 9.32
N PRO A 12 -5.22 19.97 8.67
CA PRO A 12 -5.16 18.88 7.69
C PRO A 12 -5.35 17.52 8.37
N TYR A 13 -5.71 16.48 7.60
CA TYR A 13 -5.77 15.11 8.12
C TYR A 13 -4.37 14.60 8.50
N CYS A 14 -3.33 15.10 7.83
CA CYS A 14 -1.93 14.89 8.11
C CYS A 14 -1.16 16.22 7.98
N GLU A 15 -0.60 16.73 9.09
CA GLU A 15 0.21 17.97 9.12
C GLU A 15 1.72 17.67 9.11
N GLY A 16 2.14 16.62 9.81
CA GLY A 16 3.51 16.14 9.83
C GLY A 16 3.55 14.65 10.13
N LEU A 17 4.26 13.90 9.29
CA LEU A 17 4.48 12.48 9.42
C LEU A 17 5.81 12.17 8.77
N ASN A 18 6.68 11.49 9.49
CA ASN A 18 7.90 10.91 8.96
C ASN A 18 8.09 9.61 9.73
N GLY A 19 7.95 8.50 9.04
CA GLY A 19 8.01 7.20 9.70
C GLY A 19 8.18 6.08 8.69
N GLU A 20 8.37 4.90 9.24
CA GLU A 20 8.59 3.69 8.46
C GLU A 20 7.55 2.65 8.85
N ILE A 21 7.11 1.88 7.87
CA ILE A 21 6.32 0.67 8.07
C ILE A 21 7.16 -0.53 7.66
N SER A 22 7.07 -1.59 8.44
CA SER A 22 7.71 -2.87 8.15
C SER A 22 6.77 -4.00 8.56
N SER A 23 6.60 -4.96 7.68
CA SER A 23 5.82 -6.16 7.91
C SER A 23 6.68 -7.37 7.52
N PRO A 24 7.26 -8.06 8.52
CA PRO A 24 8.15 -9.18 8.25
C PRO A 24 7.37 -10.48 8.01
N ASN A 25 7.96 -11.38 7.22
CA ASN A 25 7.47 -12.74 6.96
C ASN A 25 6.01 -12.79 6.51
N ILE A 26 5.63 -11.99 5.51
CA ILE A 26 4.27 -12.03 5.01
C ILE A 26 4.05 -13.35 4.27
N ASP A 27 3.02 -14.07 4.71
CA ASP A 27 2.52 -15.26 4.04
C ASP A 27 1.19 -14.94 3.35
N VAL A 28 1.07 -15.38 2.10
CA VAL A 28 -0.14 -15.22 1.29
C VAL A 28 -0.73 -16.59 1.01
N LYS A 29 -2.05 -16.67 1.09
CA LYS A 29 -2.79 -17.90 0.77
C LYS A 29 -3.12 -17.91 -0.72
N GLY A 30 -2.47 -18.81 -1.45
CA GLY A 30 -2.82 -19.16 -2.82
C GLY A 30 -3.86 -20.28 -2.88
N MET A 31 -4.19 -20.71 -4.11
CA MET A 31 -5.12 -21.83 -4.34
C MET A 31 -4.57 -23.17 -3.80
N ASN A 32 -3.24 -23.36 -3.83
CA ASN A 32 -2.58 -24.62 -3.51
C ASN A 32 -1.93 -24.65 -2.11
N GLY A 33 -1.98 -23.54 -1.37
CA GLY A 33 -1.37 -23.45 -0.03
C GLY A 33 -0.93 -22.05 0.36
N TRP A 34 -0.27 -21.97 1.51
CA TRP A 34 0.41 -20.76 1.97
C TRP A 34 1.81 -20.68 1.37
N PHE A 35 2.23 -19.47 1.02
CA PHE A 35 3.60 -19.21 0.57
C PHE A 35 4.07 -17.86 1.10
N SER A 36 5.38 -17.78 1.39
CA SER A 36 6.00 -16.55 1.88
C SER A 36 6.43 -15.66 0.73
N ILE A 37 6.02 -14.39 0.79
CA ILE A 37 6.47 -13.32 -0.12
C ILE A 37 7.64 -12.51 0.47
N GLY A 38 8.07 -12.84 1.69
CA GLY A 38 9.12 -12.13 2.41
C GLY A 38 8.61 -10.88 3.11
N ASP A 39 9.51 -9.93 3.32
CA ASP A 39 9.23 -8.70 4.05
C ASP A 39 8.73 -7.61 3.10
N LEU A 40 7.86 -6.74 3.61
CA LEU A 40 7.51 -5.48 2.95
C LEU A 40 7.80 -4.32 3.88
N SER A 41 8.41 -3.28 3.32
CA SER A 41 8.68 -2.02 4.00
C SER A 41 8.16 -0.84 3.19
N GLY A 42 8.06 0.31 3.84
CA GLY A 42 7.69 1.55 3.19
C GLY A 42 7.91 2.77 4.06
N GLN A 43 7.84 3.93 3.43
CA GLN A 43 7.98 5.23 4.08
C GLN A 43 6.60 5.89 4.20
N LEU A 44 6.38 6.55 5.34
CA LEU A 44 5.16 7.27 5.69
C LEU A 44 5.44 8.76 5.71
N ASP A 45 4.61 9.54 5.02
CA ASP A 45 4.70 11.00 4.95
C ASP A 45 3.31 11.66 4.88
N CYS A 46 3.22 12.96 5.05
CA CYS A 46 2.05 13.75 4.71
C CYS A 46 2.17 14.31 3.28
N LYS A 47 1.23 13.98 2.41
CA LYS A 47 1.17 14.52 1.04
C LYS A 47 -0.12 15.28 0.81
N SER A 48 -0.02 16.60 0.61
CA SER A 48 -1.19 17.48 0.37
C SER A 48 -2.28 17.38 1.45
N GLY A 49 -1.88 17.13 2.70
CA GLY A 49 -2.80 16.98 3.84
C GLY A 49 -3.33 15.56 4.07
N ASP A 50 -2.97 14.58 3.24
CA ASP A 50 -3.31 13.16 3.39
C ASP A 50 -2.13 12.38 3.99
N ILE A 51 -2.42 11.25 4.65
CA ILE A 51 -1.38 10.27 5.00
C ILE A 51 -0.98 9.57 3.70
N ALA A 52 0.32 9.52 3.40
CA ALA A 52 0.87 8.83 2.25
C ALA A 52 1.79 7.70 2.68
N VAL A 53 1.79 6.62 1.91
CA VAL A 53 2.72 5.49 2.05
C VAL A 53 3.36 5.24 0.70
N VAL A 54 4.69 5.12 0.67
CA VAL A 54 5.45 4.66 -0.49
C VAL A 54 6.12 3.35 -0.13
N VAL A 55 5.77 2.28 -0.84
CA VAL A 55 6.38 0.95 -0.62
C VAL A 55 7.80 0.93 -1.16
N ASP A 56 8.70 0.29 -0.43
CA ASP A 56 10.07 0.06 -0.88
C ASP A 56 10.08 -0.82 -2.14
N PRO A 57 10.67 -0.38 -3.27
CA PRO A 57 10.70 -1.14 -4.50
C PRO A 57 11.49 -2.46 -4.38
N GLU A 58 12.37 -2.60 -3.38
CA GLU A 58 13.15 -3.81 -3.15
C GLU A 58 12.31 -4.87 -2.40
N ASN A 59 11.39 -5.50 -3.12
CA ASN A 59 10.63 -6.63 -2.60
C ASN A 59 10.40 -7.70 -3.67
N ARG A 60 10.16 -8.96 -3.22
CA ARG A 60 10.03 -10.12 -4.13
C ARG A 60 8.81 -10.04 -5.05
N LEU A 61 7.78 -9.31 -4.65
CA LEU A 61 6.61 -9.07 -5.50
C LEU A 61 6.88 -8.06 -6.61
N GLY A 62 8.03 -7.37 -6.59
CA GLY A 62 8.28 -6.21 -7.44
C GLY A 62 7.17 -5.18 -7.29
N LEU A 63 6.59 -5.06 -6.08
CA LEU A 63 5.50 -4.15 -5.79
C LEU A 63 6.06 -2.73 -5.69
N GLN A 64 5.54 -1.84 -6.51
CA GLN A 64 5.72 -0.39 -6.36
C GLN A 64 4.34 0.19 -6.14
N ALA A 65 4.13 0.81 -4.97
CA ALA A 65 2.82 1.35 -4.62
C ALA A 65 2.94 2.67 -3.88
N ASP A 66 2.13 3.62 -4.33
CA ASP A 66 1.81 4.87 -3.66
C ASP A 66 0.37 4.77 -3.14
N ALA A 67 0.23 4.75 -1.82
CA ALA A 67 -1.07 4.76 -1.16
C ALA A 67 -1.30 6.11 -0.48
N THR A 68 -2.53 6.61 -0.52
CA THR A 68 -2.96 7.77 0.26
C THR A 68 -4.23 7.45 1.04
N LEU A 69 -4.28 7.88 2.29
CA LEU A 69 -5.48 7.92 3.12
C LEU A 69 -5.83 9.38 3.39
N ALA A 70 -6.92 9.82 2.78
CA ALA A 70 -7.49 11.14 2.95
C ALA A 70 -8.60 11.15 4.03
N ALA A 71 -9.10 12.34 4.35
CA ALA A 71 -10.23 12.52 5.26
C ALA A 71 -11.44 11.65 4.87
N ASN A 72 -12.28 11.32 5.85
CA ASN A 72 -13.43 10.43 5.70
C ASN A 72 -13.08 9.02 5.21
N PHE A 73 -11.89 8.52 5.56
CA PHE A 73 -11.40 7.18 5.19
C PHE A 73 -11.37 6.95 3.67
N GLN A 74 -11.04 7.98 2.90
CA GLN A 74 -10.89 7.84 1.46
C GLN A 74 -9.51 7.28 1.14
N PHE A 75 -9.48 5.98 0.83
CA PHE A 75 -8.27 5.27 0.42
C PHE A 75 -8.09 5.33 -1.10
N ARG A 76 -6.88 5.66 -1.53
CA ARG A 76 -6.45 5.53 -2.92
C ARG A 76 -5.12 4.81 -2.95
N VAL A 77 -4.95 3.91 -3.90
CA VAL A 77 -3.70 3.19 -4.13
C VAL A 77 -3.43 3.22 -5.62
N SER A 78 -2.19 3.51 -5.99
CA SER A 78 -1.70 3.47 -7.37
C SER A 78 -0.35 2.78 -7.36
N GLY A 79 -0.07 2.00 -8.40
CA GLY A 79 1.15 1.20 -8.41
C GLY A 79 1.14 0.14 -9.49
N ASN A 80 2.25 -0.60 -9.53
CA ASN A 80 2.41 -1.79 -10.35
C ASN A 80 2.96 -2.93 -9.48
N VAL A 81 2.81 -4.15 -9.98
CA VAL A 81 3.32 -5.34 -9.32
C VAL A 81 3.89 -6.25 -10.39
N LYS A 82 5.15 -6.62 -10.26
CA LYS A 82 5.86 -7.50 -11.19
C LYS A 82 6.61 -8.56 -10.39
N PRO A 83 5.95 -9.70 -10.07
CA PRO A 83 6.57 -10.73 -9.24
C PRO A 83 7.87 -11.23 -9.86
N TYR A 84 8.87 -11.49 -9.04
CA TYR A 84 10.12 -12.08 -9.51
C TYR A 84 9.86 -13.47 -10.10
N ALA A 85 10.57 -13.83 -11.17
CA ALA A 85 10.40 -15.10 -11.88
C ALA A 85 10.65 -16.35 -11.00
N SER A 86 11.29 -16.18 -9.84
CA SER A 86 11.48 -17.25 -8.85
C SER A 86 10.24 -17.55 -8.01
N LEU A 87 9.21 -16.70 -8.05
CA LEU A 87 7.97 -16.93 -7.35
C LEU A 87 7.12 -18.00 -8.06
N PRO A 88 6.30 -18.76 -7.31
CA PRO A 88 5.41 -19.75 -7.91
C PRO A 88 4.49 -19.13 -8.96
N LYS A 89 4.15 -19.92 -10.00
CA LYS A 89 3.20 -19.52 -11.04
C LYS A 89 1.89 -18.98 -10.47
N GLU A 90 1.42 -19.53 -9.35
CA GLU A 90 0.21 -19.08 -8.66
C GLU A 90 0.26 -17.59 -8.26
N VAL A 91 1.46 -17.06 -7.93
CA VAL A 91 1.65 -15.64 -7.61
C VAL A 91 1.51 -14.79 -8.86
N HIS A 92 2.16 -15.22 -9.95
CA HIS A 92 2.04 -14.57 -11.25
C HIS A 92 0.59 -14.58 -11.76
N ASP A 93 -0.13 -15.69 -11.55
CA ASP A 93 -1.54 -15.79 -11.93
C ASP A 93 -2.42 -14.91 -11.03
N ALA A 94 -2.12 -14.82 -9.73
CA ALA A 94 -2.87 -14.01 -8.76
C ALA A 94 -2.78 -12.51 -9.03
N VAL A 95 -1.61 -11.99 -9.42
CA VAL A 95 -1.45 -10.55 -9.66
C VAL A 95 -2.23 -10.06 -10.88
N ASN A 96 -2.57 -10.95 -11.82
CA ASN A 96 -3.45 -10.62 -12.95
C ASN A 96 -4.87 -10.23 -12.52
N PHE A 97 -5.27 -10.55 -11.29
CA PHE A 97 -6.57 -10.12 -10.74
C PHE A 97 -6.52 -8.74 -10.08
N LEU A 98 -5.33 -8.18 -9.83
CA LEU A 98 -5.16 -6.90 -9.14
C LEU A 98 -5.23 -5.69 -10.08
N GLY A 99 -5.10 -5.91 -11.39
CA GLY A 99 -5.06 -4.82 -12.35
C GLY A 99 -5.12 -5.31 -13.79
N ARG A 100 -4.84 -4.39 -14.71
CA ARG A 100 -4.62 -4.71 -16.11
C ARG A 100 -3.11 -4.82 -16.36
N PRO A 101 -2.65 -5.79 -17.15
CA PRO A 101 -1.26 -5.86 -17.58
C PRO A 101 -0.86 -4.55 -18.27
N ASP A 102 0.37 -4.10 -18.03
CA ASP A 102 0.93 -2.94 -18.72
C ASP A 102 1.90 -3.39 -19.83
N GLY A 103 2.72 -2.46 -20.35
CA GLY A 103 3.68 -2.77 -21.42
C GLY A 103 4.77 -3.76 -21.02
N GLU A 104 4.92 -4.06 -19.72
CA GLU A 104 5.91 -4.99 -19.17
C GLU A 104 5.34 -6.34 -18.74
N GLY A 105 4.04 -6.56 -18.92
CA GLY A 105 3.32 -7.81 -18.61
C GLY A 105 2.63 -7.77 -17.27
#